data_AF-A0A3Q8ZU27-F1
#
_entry.id   AF-A0A3Q8ZU27-F1
#
_cell.length_a   1.000
_cell.length_b   1.000
_cell.length_c   1.000
_cell.angle_alpha   90.00
_cell.angle_beta   90.00
_cell.angle_gamma   90.00
#
_symmetry.space_group_name_H-M   'P 1'
#
loop_
_entity.id
_entity.type
_entity.pdbx_description
1 polymer ?
#
loop_
_entity_poly.entity_id
_entity_poly.type
_entity_poly.pdbx_seq_one_letter_code
_entity_poly.pdbx_strand_id
1 'polypeptide(L)' 'MENIRPIKTEADYDWAIGEITKYFENEPEIGSLDGDRFDVLATLIEAYENKHYLIGASDPVDGSHPAGFKDSL' A
#
# COMPACT_ATOMS: atom_id res chain seq x y z
N MET A 1 20.69 -9.08 -3.17
CA MET A 1 19.52 -8.20 -3.42
C MET A 1 18.75 -8.81 -4.57
N GLU A 2 17.89 -9.79 -4.28
CA GLU A 2 17.21 -10.57 -5.31
C GLU A 2 16.07 -9.75 -5.92
N ASN A 3 16.12 -9.61 -7.25
CA ASN A 3 15.02 -9.37 -8.19
C ASN A 3 14.03 -8.23 -7.86
N ILE A 4 14.51 -7.09 -7.34
CA ILE A 4 13.71 -5.86 -7.37
C ILE A 4 13.51 -5.41 -8.82
N ARG A 5 12.27 -5.04 -9.16
CA ARG A 5 11.85 -4.60 -10.49
C ARG A 5 10.95 -3.38 -10.40
N PRO A 6 10.87 -2.55 -11.46
CA PRO A 6 9.95 -1.41 -11.50
C PRO A 6 8.49 -1.86 -11.36
N ILE A 7 7.69 -1.08 -10.63
CA ILE A 7 6.24 -1.30 -10.50
C ILE A 7 5.52 -0.47 -11.56
N LYS A 8 5.01 -1.12 -12.61
CA LYS A 8 4.32 -0.44 -13.73
C LYS A 8 2.87 -0.86 -13.90
N THR A 9 2.51 -2.00 -13.35
CA THR A 9 1.19 -2.63 -13.46
C THR A 9 0.71 -3.06 -12.08
N GLU A 10 -0.60 -3.28 -11.95
CA GLU A 10 -1.19 -3.85 -10.73
C GLU A 10 -0.54 -5.18 -10.32
N ALA A 11 -0.17 -6.03 -11.29
CA ALA A 11 0.50 -7.30 -10.99
C ALA A 11 1.92 -7.10 -10.43
N ASP A 12 2.61 -6.02 -10.80
CA ASP A 12 3.89 -5.67 -10.18
C ASP A 12 3.68 -5.12 -8.77
N TYR A 13 2.58 -4.39 -8.56
CA TYR A 13 2.20 -3.82 -7.29
C TYR A 13 1.84 -4.91 -6.28
N ASP A 14 0.96 -5.85 -6.65
CA ASP A 14 0.60 -7.02 -5.84
C ASP A 14 1.84 -7.86 -5.46
N TRP A 15 2.75 -8.03 -6.41
CA TRP A 15 4.03 -8.69 -6.14
C TRP A 15 4.84 -7.93 -5.08
N ALA A 16 4.97 -6.60 -5.21
CA ALA A 16 5.72 -5.79 -4.25
C ALA A 16 5.09 -5.81 -2.86
N ILE A 17 3.76 -5.77 -2.78
CA ILE A 17 3.00 -5.92 -1.52
C ILE A 17 3.25 -7.30 -0.89
N GLY A 18 3.19 -8.37 -1.68
CA GLY A 18 3.50 -9.72 -1.20
C GLY A 18 4.95 -9.89 -0.72
N GLU A 19 5.89 -9.15 -1.31
CA GLU A 19 7.29 -9.17 -0.89
C GLU A 19 7.54 -8.35 0.38
N ILE A 20 7.01 -7.13 0.47
CA ILE A 20 7.27 -6.24 1.60
C ILE A 20 6.61 -6.74 2.89
N THR A 21 5.44 -7.38 2.79
CA THR A 21 4.68 -7.88 3.95
C THR A 21 5.41 -8.98 4.72
N LYS A 22 6.30 -9.74 4.08
CA LYS A 22 7.14 -10.76 4.74
C LYS A 22 8.03 -10.16 5.84
N TYR A 23 8.42 -8.89 5.67
CA TYR A 23 9.23 -8.17 6.65
C TYR A 23 8.45 -7.72 7.88
N PHE A 24 7.12 -7.80 7.88
CA PHE A 24 6.33 -7.49 9.09
C PHE A 24 6.26 -8.67 10.05
N GLU A 25 6.38 -9.89 9.53
CA GLU A 25 6.53 -11.10 10.35
C GLU A 25 7.98 -11.28 10.82
N ASN A 26 8.94 -10.89 9.97
CA ASN A 26 10.37 -10.99 10.25
C ASN A 26 11.03 -9.65 9.96
N GLU A 27 11.00 -8.77 10.96
CA GLU A 27 11.56 -7.42 10.85
C GLU A 27 13.06 -7.47 10.50
N PRO A 28 13.49 -6.79 9.41
CA PRO A 28 14.87 -6.79 9.00
C PRO A 28 15.75 -6.01 9.96
N GLU A 29 16.98 -6.47 10.16
CA GLU A 29 17.97 -5.73 10.94
C GLU A 29 18.35 -4.42 10.25
N ILE A 30 18.53 -3.36 11.03
CA ILE A 30 18.94 -2.04 10.53
C ILE A 30 20.32 -2.15 9.85
N GLY A 31 20.41 -1.66 8.61
CA GLY A 31 21.64 -1.70 7.81
C GLY A 31 21.95 -3.08 7.21
N SER A 32 21.03 -4.04 7.31
CA SER A 32 21.11 -5.31 6.58
C SER A 32 20.67 -5.15 5.13
N LEU A 33 21.05 -6.11 4.28
CA LEU A 33 20.60 -6.15 2.88
C LEU A 33 19.07 -6.29 2.75
N ASP A 34 18.42 -6.91 3.73
CA ASP A 34 16.95 -7.01 3.77
C ASP A 34 16.31 -5.68 4.18
N GLY A 35 16.95 -4.92 5.07
CA GLY A 35 16.55 -3.55 5.39
C GLY A 35 16.65 -2.64 4.17
N ASP A 36 17.78 -2.68 3.47
CA ASP A 36 17.96 -1.94 2.21
C ASP A 36 16.88 -2.34 1.17
N ARG A 37 16.52 -3.62 1.13
CA ARG A 37 15.48 -4.11 0.21
C ARG A 37 14.08 -3.63 0.61
N PHE A 38 13.77 -3.62 1.90
CA PHE A 38 12.52 -3.08 2.44
C PHE A 38 12.34 -1.61 2.04
N ASP A 39 13.37 -0.79 2.24
CA ASP A 39 13.34 0.65 1.93
C ASP A 39 13.06 0.91 0.44
N VAL A 40 13.72 0.14 -0.44
CA VAL A 40 13.50 0.27 -1.89
C VAL A 40 12.09 -0.17 -2.29
N LEU A 41 11.57 -1.27 -1.74
CA LEU A 41 10.20 -1.70 -2.01
C LEU A 41 9.17 -0.66 -1.55
N ALA A 42 9.33 -0.13 -0.34
CA ALA A 42 8.44 0.90 0.21
C ALA A 42 8.40 2.12 -0.71
N THR A 43 9.57 2.60 -1.16
CA THR A 43 9.69 3.75 -2.07
C THR A 43 9.00 3.49 -3.41
N LEU A 44 9.16 2.29 -3.98
CA LEU A 44 8.53 1.94 -5.26
C LEU A 44 7.00 1.82 -5.15
N ILE A 45 6.51 1.25 -4.05
CA ILE A 45 5.08 1.12 -3.74
C ILE A 45 4.47 2.52 -3.62
N GLU A 46 5.06 3.40 -2.80
CA GLU A 46 4.60 4.79 -2.65
C GLU A 46 4.55 5.52 -3.99
N ALA A 47 5.58 5.38 -4.82
CA ALA A 47 5.62 6.02 -6.14
C ALA A 47 4.52 5.49 -7.08
N TYR A 48 4.19 4.20 -7.01
CA TYR A 48 3.08 3.63 -7.77
C TYR A 48 1.74 4.15 -7.26
N GLU A 49 1.51 4.11 -5.95
CA GLU A 49 0.28 4.57 -5.32
C GLU A 49 0.02 6.05 -5.60
N ASN A 50 1.01 6.92 -5.45
CA ASN A 50 0.88 8.35 -5.74
C ASN A 50 0.46 8.64 -7.19
N LYS A 51 0.79 7.74 -8.13
CA LYS A 51 0.39 7.88 -9.53
C LYS A 51 -1.00 7.33 -9.82
N HIS A 52 -1.41 6.26 -9.14
CA HIS A 52 -2.64 5.52 -9.45
C HIS A 52 -3.81 5.82 -8.49
N TYR A 53 -3.50 6.13 -7.23
CA TYR A 53 -4.45 6.46 -6.18
C TYR A 53 -4.19 7.89 -5.70
N LEU A 54 -4.69 8.86 -6.48
CA LEU A 54 -4.57 10.27 -6.14
C LEU A 54 -5.34 10.56 -4.83
N ILE A 55 -4.61 10.97 -3.79
CA ILE A 55 -5.18 11.50 -2.55
C ILE A 55 -5.91 12.81 -2.90
N GLY A 56 -7.19 12.71 -3.25
CA GLY A 56 -8.00 13.81 -3.77
C GLY A 56 -9.12 13.37 -4.72
N ALA A 57 -9.02 12.18 -5.30
CA ALA A 57 -10.14 11.53 -5.97
C ALA A 57 -10.84 10.57 -5.00
N SER A 58 -11.26 11.09 -3.85
CA SER A 58 -12.44 10.52 -3.21
C SER A 58 -13.57 10.76 -4.20
N ASP A 59 -13.98 9.72 -4.94
CA ASP A 59 -15.37 9.70 -5.37
C ASP A 59 -16.20 9.96 -4.10
N PRO A 60 -17.21 10.85 -4.14
CA PRO A 60 -18.04 11.09 -2.97
C PRO A 60 -18.54 9.74 -2.49
N VAL A 61 -18.26 9.42 -1.23
CA VAL A 61 -18.83 8.24 -0.57
C VAL A 61 -20.34 8.27 -0.85
N ASP A 62 -20.81 7.34 -1.68
CA ASP A 62 -22.21 7.22 -2.00
C ASP A 62 -22.96 7.00 -0.69
N GLY A 63 -23.83 7.95 -0.36
CA GLY A 63 -24.52 8.05 0.90
C GLY A 63 -25.51 6.91 1.10
N SER A 64 -25.01 5.73 1.46
CA SER A 64 -25.80 4.62 1.98
C SER A 64 -25.47 4.34 3.44
N HIS A 65 -25.40 5.40 4.26
CA HIS A 65 -25.84 5.26 5.64
C HIS A 65 -27.38 5.17 5.62
N PRO A 66 -27.99 4.03 5.99
CA PRO A 66 -29.43 3.99 6.13
C PRO A 66 -29.84 4.99 7.21
N ALA A 67 -30.68 5.95 6.82
CA ALA A 67 -31.37 6.85 7.74
C ALA A 67 -32.21 6.00 8.71
N GLY A 68 -31.65 5.78 9.91
CA GLY A 68 -32.22 4.90 10.91
C GLY A 68 -31.87 5.37 12.32
N PHE A 69 -32.08 6.65 12.61
CA PHE A 69 -32.30 7.09 14.00
C PHE A 69 -33.07 8.41 14.00
N LYS A 70 -34.38 8.33 13.74
CA LYS A 70 -35.34 9.32 14.21
C LYS A 70 -36.25 8.61 15.21
N ASP A 71 -36.57 9.36 16.26
CA ASP A 71 -37.53 9.10 17.33
C ASP A 71 -36.96 8.43 18.59
N SER A 72 -36.15 9.22 19.31
CA SER A 72 -36.18 9.20 20.77
C SER A 72 -35.96 10.62 21.29
N LEU A 73 -37.05 11.41 21.29
CA LEU A 73 -37.49 12.42 22.26
C LEU A 73 -38.60 13.28 21.66
#